data_AF-A0A134A9H2-F1
#
_entry.id   AF-A0A134A9H2-F1
#
_cell.length_a   1.000
_cell.length_b   1.000
_cell.length_c   1.000
_cell.angle_alpha   90.00
_cell.angle_beta   90.00
_cell.angle_gamma   90.00
#
_symmetry.space_group_name_H-M   'P 1'
#
loop_
_entity.id
_entity.type
_entity.pdbx_description
1 polymer ?
#
loop_
_entity_poly.entity_id
_entity_poly.type
_entity_poly.pdbx_seq_one_letter_code
_entity_poly.pdbx_strand_id
1 'polypeptide(L)' 'MYPTIQQKAARLCYGLVKNHPFIDGNKRIGVHAMLVFLALNRIEL' A
#
# COMPACT_ATOMS: atom_id res chain seq x y z
N MET A 1 15.68 -6.67 -0.47
CA MET A 1 14.57 -5.93 0.20
C MET A 1 14.21 -4.74 -0.66
N TYR A 2 12.91 -4.56 -0.98
CA TYR A 2 12.32 -3.57 -1.90
C TYR A 2 13.10 -2.23 -2.02
N PRO A 3 13.98 -2.09 -3.03
CA PRO A 3 14.88 -0.94 -3.14
C PRO A 3 14.17 0.40 -3.37
N THR A 4 13.11 0.43 -4.17
CA THR A 4 12.43 1.68 -4.51
C THR A 4 11.24 1.96 -3.59
N ILE A 5 10.87 3.23 -3.48
CA ILE A 5 9.69 3.67 -2.70
C ILE A 5 8.42 3.05 -3.29
N GLN A 6 8.32 2.96 -4.62
CA GLN A 6 7.20 2.34 -5.33
C GLN A 6 7.10 0.85 -5.00
N GLN A 7 8.23 0.13 -4.94
CA GLN A 7 8.23 -1.28 -4.54
C GLN A 7 7.81 -1.46 -3.07
N LYS A 8 8.21 -0.56 -2.17
CA LYS A 8 7.73 -0.57 -0.77
C LYS A 8 6.23 -0.28 -0.68
N ALA A 9 5.73 0.69 -1.44
CA ALA A 9 4.31 1.01 -1.52
C ALA A 9 3.48 -0.17 -2.06
N ALA A 10 3.94 -0.78 -3.16
CA ALA A 10 3.32 -1.98 -3.72
C ALA A 10 3.33 -3.14 -2.73
N ARG A 11 4.43 -3.30 -1.97
CA ARG A 11 4.51 -4.35 -0.94
C ARG A 11 3.53 -4.12 0.22
N LEU A 12 3.35 -2.87 0.65
CA LEU A 12 2.35 -2.47 1.65
C LEU A 12 0.94 -2.82 1.17
N CYS A 13 0.58 -2.39 -0.05
CA CYS A 13 -0.71 -2.71 -0.68
C CYS A 13 -0.94 -4.23 -0.70
N TYR A 14 0.00 -4.97 -1.28
CA TYR A 14 -0.08 -6.41 -1.41
C TYR A 14 -0.26 -7.11 -0.06
N GLY A 15 0.46 -6.67 0.98
CA GLY A 15 0.33 -7.24 2.33
C GLY A 15 -1.07 -7.08 2.90
N LEU A 16 -1.62 -5.86 2.84
CA LEU A 16 -2.97 -5.56 3.33
C LEU A 16 -4.05 -6.28 2.53
N VAL A 17 -3.89 -6.38 1.21
CA VAL A 17 -4.85 -7.10 0.37
C VAL A 17 -4.77 -8.61 0.57
N LYS A 18 -3.56 -9.19 0.58
CA LYS A 18 -3.37 -10.64 0.60
C LYS A 18 -3.65 -11.25 1.97
N ASN A 19 -3.31 -10.56 3.05
CA ASN A 19 -3.42 -11.13 4.40
C ASN A 19 -4.81 -10.96 5.01
N HIS A 20 -5.71 -10.20 4.38
CA HIS A 20 -7.07 -9.95 4.83
C HIS A 20 -7.18 -9.56 6.33
N PRO A 21 -6.38 -8.59 6.83
CA PRO A 21 -6.35 -8.25 8.26
C PRO A 21 -7.61 -7.54 8.77
N PHE A 22 -8.48 -7.04 7.89
CA PHE A 22 -9.74 -6.39 8.26
C PHE A 22 -10.94 -7.27 7.94
N ILE A 23 -12.04 -7.09 8.70
CA ILE A 23 -13.32 -7.81 8.51
C ILE A 23 -13.87 -7.57 7.09
N ASP A 24 -13.78 -6.34 6.58
CA ASP A 24 -14.08 -5.99 5.18
C ASP A 24 -13.15 -4.85 4.71
N GLY A 25 -13.09 -4.65 3.38
CA GLY A 25 -12.47 -3.47 2.79
C GLY A 25 -10.97 -3.59 2.57
N ASN A 26 -10.38 -4.79 2.73
CA ASN A 26 -8.94 -5.03 2.57
C ASN A 26 -8.36 -4.45 1.26
N LYS A 27 -9.09 -4.57 0.15
CA LYS A 27 -8.71 -3.96 -1.14
C LYS A 27 -8.69 -2.43 -1.10
N ARG A 28 -9.74 -1.82 -0.53
CA ARG A 28 -9.87 -0.36 -0.41
C ARG A 28 -8.80 0.21 0.50
N ILE A 29 -8.61 -0.40 1.68
CA ILE A 29 -7.61 0.02 2.66
C ILE A 29 -6.19 -0.19 2.11
N GLY A 30 -5.93 -1.31 1.44
CA GLY A 30 -4.63 -1.60 0.83
C GLY A 30 -4.22 -0.56 -0.21
N VAL A 31 -5.13 -0.22 -1.13
CA VAL A 31 -4.89 0.83 -2.14
C VAL A 31 -4.76 2.20 -1.48
N HIS A 32 -5.62 2.55 -0.54
CA HIS A 32 -5.56 3.85 0.11
C HIS A 32 -4.26 4.04 0.91
N ALA A 33 -3.83 3.02 1.66
CA ALA A 33 -2.57 3.04 2.39
C ALA A 33 -1.36 3.18 1.45
N MET A 34 -1.39 2.53 0.28
CA MET A 34 -0.37 2.70 -0.75
C MET A 34 -0.31 4.13 -1.28
N LEU A 35 -1.47 4.73 -1.60
CA LEU A 35 -1.54 6.11 -2.11
C LEU A 35 -1.06 7.11 -1.07
N VAL A 36 -1.49 6.97 0.18
CA VAL A 36 -1.02 7.81 1.30
C VAL A 36 0.49 7.66 1.49
N PHE A 37 1.01 6.43 1.45
CA PHE A 37 2.45 6.18 1.55
C PHE A 37 3.24 6.89 0.44
N LEU A 38 2.76 6.85 -0.81
CA LEU A 38 3.39 7.55 -1.93
C LEU A 38 3.32 9.08 -1.75
N ALA A 39 2.16 9.62 -1.36
CA ALA A 39 1.99 11.04 -1.13
C ALA A 39 2.92 11.58 -0.02
N LEU A 40 3.08 10.81 1.07
CA LEU A 40 4.03 11.12 2.16
C LEU A 40 5.49 11.13 1.68
N ASN A 41 5.80 10.38 0.62
CA ASN A 41 7.11 10.36 -0.02
C ASN A 41 7.23 11.33 -1.20
N ARG A 42 6.31 12.30 -1.34
CA ARG A 42 6.28 13.29 -2.42
C ARG A 42 6.15 12.67 -3.82
N ILE A 43 5.51 11.50 -3.91
CA ILE A 43 5.18 10.84 -5.19
C ILE A 43 3.67 10.95 -5.37
N GLU A 44 3.26 11.74 -6.36
CA GLU A 44 1.87 11.85 -6.79
C GLU A 44 1.62 10.91 -7.98
N LEU A 45 0.41 10.36 -8.06
CA LEU A 45 -0.04 9.39 -9.07
C LEU A 45 -1.13 9.99 -9.95
#